data_AF-A0A7C6WPQ5-F1
#
_entry.id   AF-A0A7C6WPQ5-F1
#
_cell.length_a   1.000
_cell.length_b   1.000
_cell.length_c   1.000
_cell.angle_alpha   90.00
_cell.angle_beta   90.00
_cell.angle_gamma   90.00
#
_symmetry.space_group_name_H-M   'P 1'
#
loop_
_entity.id
_entity.type
_entity.pdbx_description
1 polymer ?
#
loop_
_entity_poly.entity_id
_entity_poly.type
_entity_poly.pdbx_seq_one_letter_code
_entity_poly.pdbx_strand_id
1 'polypeptide(L)'
;MDILSAYHEMAPAARFIGRRYTQADRVNGNFSARWEEWFAQGWFARLEALQPYGWHSAYPEGGSYIALMRGSDTQPFEYWIGLFLPPGTPVPQGMEHIDMEPWHMGVCWVKGKEPDIYGKEHACRERLTAAGFETWQGPDNAWLTLERYQCPRFTQVDGEGQRILDIILRIQPPEGAQAQPAVSAEHYCADCYQAFAGPMCPDCGKSGAPVQPDDPILIGLLPAKFRNAMQIAFSATEIPFTALTTLGSGFTLAAGDIFETYKIYAPYERAAEAAAAMEDVLGHPPEKPEP
;
A
#
# COMPACT_ATOMS: atom_id res chain seq x y z
N MET A 1 23.52 -9.34 4.88
CA MET A 1 22.32 -8.53 5.10
C MET A 1 22.80 -7.15 5.42
N ASP A 2 22.29 -6.16 4.71
CA ASP A 2 22.76 -4.79 4.77
C ASP A 2 21.57 -3.84 4.87
N ILE A 3 21.68 -2.78 5.68
CA ILE A 3 20.69 -1.70 5.71
C ILE A 3 21.16 -0.61 4.75
N LEU A 4 20.53 -0.57 3.58
CA LEU A 4 20.94 0.31 2.48
C LEU A 4 20.57 1.77 2.71
N SER A 5 19.44 2.00 3.39
CA SER A 5 18.90 3.33 3.64
C SER A 5 18.19 3.36 4.98
N ALA A 6 18.18 4.55 5.60
CA ALA A 6 17.39 4.88 6.78
C ALA A 6 16.94 6.33 6.65
N TYR A 7 15.63 6.56 6.51
CA TYR A 7 15.07 7.88 6.24
C TYR A 7 13.74 8.09 6.95
N HIS A 8 13.31 9.36 7.00
CA HIS A 8 12.02 9.76 7.54
C HIS A 8 10.96 9.82 6.44
N GLU A 9 9.80 9.22 6.71
CA GLU A 9 8.58 9.30 5.92
C GLU A 9 7.43 9.77 6.83
N MET A 10 6.51 10.58 6.32
CA MET A 10 5.28 10.95 7.03
C MET A 10 4.10 10.23 6.37
N ALA A 11 3.39 9.41 7.15
CA ALA A 11 2.15 8.82 6.69
C ALA A 11 0.97 9.74 7.06
N PRO A 12 -0.04 9.88 6.17
CA PRO A 12 -1.25 10.60 6.50
C PRO A 12 -2.07 9.84 7.55
N ALA A 13 -3.17 10.45 8.01
CA ALA A 13 -4.19 9.72 8.74
C ALA A 13 -4.69 8.56 7.87
N ALA A 14 -4.80 7.37 8.45
CA ALA A 14 -5.17 6.16 7.73
C ALA A 14 -5.93 5.22 8.65
N ARG A 15 -6.71 4.33 8.04
CA ARG A 15 -7.27 3.15 8.69
C ARG A 15 -6.49 1.93 8.21
N PHE A 16 -5.80 1.26 9.11
CA PHE A 16 -5.21 -0.03 8.83
C PHE A 16 -6.29 -1.10 8.94
N ILE A 17 -6.68 -1.73 7.82
CA ILE A 17 -7.71 -2.77 7.81
C ILE A 17 -7.04 -4.12 7.58
N GLY A 18 -7.41 -5.10 8.39
CA GLY A 18 -6.88 -6.44 8.23
C GLY A 18 -7.38 -7.43 9.28
N ARG A 19 -6.53 -8.40 9.60
CA ARG A 19 -6.84 -9.45 10.58
C ARG A 19 -5.77 -9.46 11.63
N ARG A 20 -6.20 -9.54 12.89
CA ARG A 20 -5.35 -9.66 14.06
C ARG A 20 -5.05 -11.12 14.36
N TYR A 21 -3.80 -11.35 14.72
CA TYR A 21 -3.24 -12.62 15.13
C TYR A 21 -2.44 -12.43 16.42
N THR A 22 -2.32 -13.51 17.17
CA THR A 22 -1.58 -13.58 18.43
C THR A 22 -0.51 -14.66 18.34
N GLN A 23 0.26 -14.83 19.41
CA GLN A 23 1.24 -15.92 19.49
C GLN A 23 0.61 -17.31 19.26
N ALA A 24 -0.67 -17.50 19.61
CA ALA A 24 -1.37 -18.76 19.42
C ALA A 24 -1.66 -19.09 17.95
N ASP A 25 -1.60 -18.10 17.06
CA ASP A 25 -1.92 -18.27 15.65
C ASP A 25 -0.71 -18.67 14.80
N ARG A 26 0.49 -18.73 15.41
CA ARG A 26 1.70 -19.18 14.74
C ARG A 26 1.60 -20.64 14.33
N VAL A 27 2.12 -20.94 13.14
CA VAL A 27 2.30 -22.30 12.65
C VAL A 27 3.79 -22.52 12.46
N ASN A 28 4.35 -23.55 13.08
CA ASN A 28 5.80 -23.82 13.08
C ASN A 28 6.65 -22.60 13.53
N GLY A 29 6.13 -21.81 14.48
CA GLY A 29 6.83 -20.68 15.08
C GLY A 29 6.74 -19.36 14.31
N ASN A 30 6.07 -19.29 13.15
CA ASN A 30 5.93 -18.07 12.36
C ASN A 30 4.49 -17.84 11.86
N PHE A 31 4.28 -16.73 11.14
CA PHE A 31 2.99 -16.34 10.56
C PHE A 31 2.88 -16.59 9.06
N SER A 32 3.84 -17.29 8.43
CA SER A 32 3.84 -17.52 6.96
C SER A 32 2.57 -18.23 6.49
N ALA A 33 2.06 -19.20 7.26
CA ALA A 33 0.78 -19.86 6.96
C ALA A 33 -0.41 -18.88 6.95
N ARG A 34 -0.36 -17.79 7.71
CA ARG A 34 -1.39 -16.73 7.70
C ARG A 34 -1.29 -15.86 6.47
N TRP A 35 -0.07 -15.56 6.02
CA TRP A 35 0.16 -14.89 4.74
C TRP A 35 -0.36 -15.72 3.57
N GLU A 36 -0.09 -17.03 3.55
CA GLU A 36 -0.63 -17.94 2.54
C GLU A 36 -2.17 -17.95 2.54
N GLU A 37 -2.80 -17.96 3.72
CA GLU A 37 -4.25 -17.85 3.88
C GLU A 37 -4.79 -16.54 3.27
N TRP A 38 -4.11 -15.42 3.49
CA TRP A 38 -4.48 -14.11 2.92
C TRP A 38 -4.52 -14.12 1.39
N PHE A 39 -3.52 -14.73 0.76
CA PHE A 39 -3.48 -14.89 -0.69
C PHE A 39 -4.57 -15.86 -1.18
N ALA A 40 -4.70 -17.02 -0.53
CA ALA A 40 -5.67 -18.05 -0.93
C ALA A 40 -7.13 -17.57 -0.83
N GLN A 41 -7.42 -16.70 0.15
CA GLN A 41 -8.76 -16.14 0.36
C GLN A 41 -9.01 -14.84 -0.43
N GLY A 42 -8.01 -14.31 -1.15
CA GLY A 42 -8.13 -13.06 -1.91
C GLY A 42 -8.40 -11.83 -1.04
N TRP A 43 -7.95 -11.84 0.22
CA TRP A 43 -8.22 -10.73 1.15
C TRP A 43 -7.47 -9.46 0.77
N PHE A 44 -6.25 -9.56 0.23
CA PHE A 44 -5.54 -8.41 -0.30
C PHE A 44 -6.30 -7.74 -1.45
N ALA A 45 -6.71 -8.51 -2.46
CA ALA A 45 -7.49 -7.99 -3.58
C ALA A 45 -8.79 -7.29 -3.13
N ARG A 46 -9.43 -7.80 -2.07
CA ARG A 46 -10.62 -7.16 -1.50
C ARG A 46 -10.31 -5.80 -0.88
N LEU A 47 -9.15 -5.62 -0.25
CA LEU A 47 -8.74 -4.35 0.35
C LEU A 47 -8.20 -3.37 -0.70
N GLU A 48 -7.43 -3.85 -1.68
CA GLU A 48 -6.95 -3.03 -2.81
C GLU A 48 -8.12 -2.38 -3.56
N ALA A 49 -9.22 -3.12 -3.76
CA ALA A 49 -10.43 -2.61 -4.41
C ALA A 49 -11.15 -1.49 -3.63
N LEU A 50 -10.77 -1.23 -2.38
CA LEU A 50 -11.32 -0.15 -1.53
C LEU A 50 -10.42 1.09 -1.51
N GLN A 51 -9.26 1.07 -2.17
CA GLN A 51 -8.38 2.23 -2.23
C GLN A 51 -8.93 3.23 -3.26
N PRO A 52 -9.33 4.44 -2.83
CA PRO A 52 -9.77 5.48 -3.74
C PRO A 52 -8.61 5.97 -4.59
N TYR A 53 -8.96 6.67 -5.66
CA TYR A 53 -7.95 7.36 -6.42
C TYR A 53 -7.29 8.47 -5.60
N GLY A 54 -6.01 8.71 -5.85
CA GLY A 54 -5.25 9.72 -5.13
C GLY A 54 -4.81 9.26 -3.75
N TRP A 55 -5.26 8.08 -3.28
CA TRP A 55 -4.70 7.46 -2.07
C TRP A 55 -3.19 7.24 -2.22
N HIS A 56 -2.75 6.75 -3.37
CA HIS A 56 -1.33 6.61 -3.68
C HIS A 56 -0.62 7.96 -3.89
N SER A 57 -1.33 9.02 -4.27
CA SER A 57 -0.73 10.36 -4.28
C SER A 57 -0.52 10.91 -2.86
N ALA A 58 -1.46 10.65 -1.95
CA ALA A 58 -1.40 11.08 -0.56
C ALA A 58 -0.50 10.17 0.30
N TYR A 59 -0.41 8.90 -0.05
CA TYR A 59 0.42 7.89 0.59
C TYR A 59 0.95 6.91 -0.48
N PRO A 60 2.08 7.22 -1.14
CA PRO A 60 2.65 6.42 -2.24
C PRO A 60 2.77 4.93 -1.95
N GLU A 61 3.16 4.61 -0.72
CA GLU A 61 3.40 3.25 -0.27
C GLU A 61 2.14 2.62 0.37
N GLY A 62 0.98 3.28 0.28
CA GLY A 62 -0.29 2.82 0.85
C GLY A 62 -0.83 1.53 0.23
N GLY A 63 -0.39 1.19 -0.98
CA GLY A 63 -0.70 -0.08 -1.68
C GLY A 63 0.12 -1.28 -1.21
N SER A 64 1.12 -1.09 -0.36
CA SER A 64 1.93 -2.18 0.18
C SER A 64 1.12 -3.14 1.05
N TYR A 65 1.49 -4.41 1.01
CA TYR A 65 1.06 -5.37 2.03
C TYR A 65 1.92 -5.20 3.28
N ILE A 66 1.26 -5.19 4.44
CA ILE A 66 1.90 -4.83 5.70
C ILE A 66 1.73 -5.97 6.70
N ALA A 67 2.84 -6.33 7.36
CA ALA A 67 2.77 -6.88 8.71
C ALA A 67 2.85 -5.72 9.71
N LEU A 68 1.84 -5.55 10.55
CA LEU A 68 1.88 -4.60 11.66
C LEU A 68 2.03 -5.37 12.96
N MET A 69 3.06 -5.04 13.72
CA MET A 69 3.34 -5.63 15.02
C MET A 69 3.25 -4.57 16.09
N ARG A 70 2.53 -4.87 17.17
CA ARG A 70 2.41 -3.96 18.30
C ARG A 70 2.30 -4.71 19.62
N GLY A 71 2.61 -4.01 20.70
CA GLY A 71 2.48 -4.50 22.06
C GLY A 71 2.86 -3.42 23.07
N SER A 72 2.73 -3.73 24.35
CA SER A 72 3.19 -2.89 25.46
C SER A 72 3.53 -3.78 26.66
N ASP A 73 3.92 -3.20 27.79
CA ASP A 73 4.10 -3.96 29.04
C ASP A 73 2.76 -4.52 29.57
N THR A 74 1.65 -3.87 29.19
CA THR A 74 0.29 -4.18 29.67
C THR A 74 -0.58 -4.87 28.61
N GLN A 75 -0.18 -4.83 27.33
CA GLN A 75 -0.90 -5.44 26.21
C GLN A 75 -0.03 -6.50 25.53
N PRO A 76 -0.57 -7.72 25.29
CA PRO A 76 0.18 -8.78 24.65
C PRO A 76 0.56 -8.39 23.22
N PHE A 77 1.59 -9.08 22.71
CA PHE A 77 1.98 -9.00 21.31
C PHE A 77 0.80 -9.31 20.37
N GLU A 78 0.60 -8.42 19.41
CA GLU A 78 -0.31 -8.60 18.29
C GLU A 78 0.47 -8.56 16.98
N TYR A 79 0.13 -9.47 16.08
CA TYR A 79 0.58 -9.48 14.70
C TYR A 79 -0.62 -9.26 13.81
N TRP A 80 -0.55 -8.30 12.90
CA TRP A 80 -1.62 -8.03 11.97
C TRP A 80 -1.10 -8.14 10.54
N ILE A 81 -1.95 -8.63 9.65
CA ILE A 81 -1.72 -8.58 8.19
C ILE A 81 -2.81 -7.70 7.62
N GLY A 82 -2.48 -6.81 6.68
CA GLY A 82 -3.46 -5.87 6.11
C GLY A 82 -2.86 -4.80 5.20
N LEU A 83 -3.70 -3.82 4.87
CA LEU A 83 -3.36 -2.64 4.06
C LEU A 83 -3.76 -1.34 4.79
N PHE A 84 -3.05 -0.27 4.46
CA PHE A 84 -3.48 1.09 4.78
C PHE A 84 -4.53 1.58 3.78
N LEU A 85 -5.64 2.05 4.31
CA LEU A 85 -6.77 2.62 3.59
C LEU A 85 -7.09 4.01 4.14
N PRO A 86 -7.80 4.86 3.38
CA PRO A 86 -8.20 6.17 3.88
C PRO A 86 -9.03 6.10 5.17
N PRO A 87 -9.04 7.19 5.97
CA PRO A 87 -9.93 7.30 7.11
C PRO A 87 -11.39 7.07 6.70
N GLY A 88 -12.12 6.33 7.52
CA GLY A 88 -13.55 6.09 7.30
C GLY A 88 -13.90 4.96 6.33
N THR A 89 -12.91 4.31 5.68
CA THR A 89 -13.17 3.14 4.82
C THR A 89 -13.99 2.08 5.59
N PRO A 90 -15.10 1.57 5.02
CA PRO A 90 -15.89 0.50 5.63
C PRO A 90 -15.06 -0.78 5.80
N VAL A 91 -15.14 -1.38 6.98
CA VAL A 91 -14.40 -2.62 7.29
C VAL A 91 -15.13 -3.82 6.71
N PRO A 92 -14.50 -4.62 5.84
CA PRO A 92 -15.11 -5.82 5.31
C PRO A 92 -15.45 -6.85 6.40
N GLN A 93 -16.53 -7.59 6.21
CA GLN A 93 -16.93 -8.66 7.15
C GLN A 93 -15.78 -9.65 7.37
N GLY A 94 -15.50 -9.98 8.64
CA GLY A 94 -14.44 -10.89 9.06
C GLY A 94 -13.07 -10.25 9.24
N MET A 95 -12.97 -8.93 9.06
CA MET A 95 -11.79 -8.12 9.30
C MET A 95 -12.01 -7.16 10.48
N GLU A 96 -10.91 -6.68 11.02
CA GLU A 96 -10.82 -5.66 12.06
C GLU A 96 -10.03 -4.46 11.51
N HIS A 97 -9.93 -3.38 12.29
CA HIS A 97 -9.16 -2.21 11.90
C HIS A 97 -8.46 -1.54 13.08
N ILE A 98 -7.46 -0.73 12.75
CA ILE A 98 -6.81 0.23 13.65
C ILE A 98 -6.87 1.59 12.95
N ASP A 99 -7.51 2.57 13.58
CA ASP A 99 -7.42 3.96 13.15
C ASP A 99 -6.09 4.57 13.60
N MET A 100 -5.42 5.24 12.66
CA MET A 100 -4.12 5.85 12.87
C MET A 100 -4.17 7.34 12.50
N GLU A 101 -3.75 8.16 13.44
CA GLU A 101 -3.47 9.57 13.19
C GLU A 101 -2.24 9.72 12.28
N PRO A 102 -2.03 10.90 11.65
CA PRO A 102 -0.80 11.18 10.94
C PRO A 102 0.41 10.90 11.83
N TRP A 103 1.41 10.24 11.28
CA TRP A 103 2.51 9.70 12.09
C TRP A 103 3.82 9.69 11.33
N HIS A 104 4.91 9.80 12.08
CA HIS A 104 6.26 9.82 11.56
C HIS A 104 6.85 8.42 11.60
N MET A 105 7.42 8.03 10.47
CA MET A 105 7.97 6.71 10.22
C MET A 105 9.46 6.82 9.93
N GLY A 106 10.27 6.04 10.64
CA GLY A 106 11.64 5.76 10.27
C GLY A 106 11.67 4.50 9.43
N VAL A 107 11.98 4.63 8.15
CA VAL A 107 11.99 3.51 7.20
C VAL A 107 13.42 3.05 6.95
N CYS A 108 13.66 1.75 7.12
CA CYS A 108 14.93 1.11 6.80
C CYS A 108 14.75 0.11 5.65
N TRP A 109 15.61 0.20 4.64
CA TRP A 109 15.66 -0.79 3.55
C TRP A 109 16.66 -1.89 3.89
N VAL A 110 16.14 -3.05 4.27
CA VAL A 110 16.92 -4.22 4.68
C VAL A 110 17.10 -5.15 3.48
N LYS A 111 18.31 -5.18 2.91
CA LYS A 111 18.65 -6.05 1.78
C LYS A 111 19.27 -7.36 2.25
N GLY A 112 18.82 -8.48 1.70
CA GLY A 112 19.42 -9.79 1.95
C GLY A 112 18.58 -10.96 1.44
N LYS A 113 18.97 -12.17 1.83
CA LYS A 113 18.23 -13.40 1.55
C LYS A 113 17.23 -13.68 2.67
N GLU A 114 16.11 -14.31 2.34
CA GLU A 114 15.24 -14.87 3.37
C GLU A 114 15.85 -16.13 4.00
N PRO A 115 15.67 -16.36 5.31
CA PRO A 115 14.90 -15.56 6.27
C PRO A 115 15.71 -14.43 6.95
N ASP A 116 16.95 -14.18 6.53
CA ASP A 116 17.89 -13.29 7.22
C ASP A 116 17.51 -11.81 7.19
N ILE A 117 16.50 -11.40 6.44
CA ILE A 117 16.00 -10.01 6.37
C ILE A 117 14.89 -9.72 7.40
N TYR A 118 14.31 -10.75 8.02
CA TYR A 118 13.24 -10.60 9.02
C TYR A 118 13.79 -10.29 10.42
N GLY A 119 12.96 -9.67 11.26
CA GLY A 119 13.26 -9.43 12.67
C GLY A 119 14.48 -8.53 12.90
N LYS A 120 14.67 -7.50 12.06
CA LYS A 120 15.81 -6.56 12.13
C LYS A 120 15.48 -5.22 12.77
N GLU A 121 14.40 -5.16 13.55
CA GLU A 121 13.91 -3.94 14.20
C GLU A 121 14.99 -3.28 15.07
N HIS A 122 15.82 -4.05 15.76
CA HIS A 122 16.93 -3.52 16.55
C HIS A 122 18.00 -2.85 15.69
N ALA A 123 18.46 -3.51 14.62
CA ALA A 123 19.47 -2.97 13.73
C ALA A 123 18.95 -1.72 12.98
N CYS A 124 17.67 -1.74 12.58
CA CYS A 124 17.00 -0.58 12.00
C CYS A 124 16.91 0.59 13.00
N ARG A 125 16.61 0.31 14.27
CA ARG A 125 16.61 1.33 15.33
C ARG A 125 17.97 1.97 15.50
N GLU A 126 19.03 1.19 15.60
CA GLU A 126 20.41 1.71 15.69
C GLU A 126 20.76 2.58 14.49
N ARG A 127 20.37 2.15 13.28
CA ARG A 127 20.62 2.92 12.04
C ARG A 127 19.86 4.24 12.03
N LEU A 128 18.60 4.26 12.45
CA LEU A 128 17.78 5.48 12.55
C LEU A 128 18.31 6.43 13.62
N THR A 129 18.71 5.92 14.78
CA THR A 129 19.35 6.73 15.83
C THR A 129 20.65 7.35 15.35
N ALA A 130 21.49 6.59 14.64
CA ALA A 130 22.70 7.12 14.02
C ALA A 130 22.41 8.19 12.95
N ALA A 131 21.22 8.17 12.34
CA ALA A 131 20.74 9.18 11.40
C ALA A 131 20.04 10.37 12.08
N GLY A 132 19.99 10.41 13.42
CA GLY A 132 19.41 11.51 14.19
C GLY A 132 17.91 11.38 14.46
N PHE A 133 17.30 10.22 14.22
CA PHE A 133 15.89 9.98 14.53
C PHE A 133 15.72 9.29 15.88
N GLU A 134 14.73 9.75 16.66
CA GLU A 134 14.34 9.12 17.92
C GLU A 134 13.11 8.24 17.72
N THR A 135 13.18 6.97 18.13
CA THR A 135 12.00 6.08 18.07
C THR A 135 10.95 6.49 19.06
N TRP A 136 9.70 6.46 18.63
CA TRP A 136 8.56 6.71 19.49
C TRP A 136 8.31 5.56 20.45
N GLN A 137 7.89 5.89 21.67
CA GLN A 137 7.38 4.95 22.65
C GLN A 137 6.13 5.55 23.30
N GLY A 138 5.05 4.77 23.32
CA GLY A 138 3.78 5.18 23.89
C GLY A 138 3.67 4.91 25.39
N PRO A 139 2.50 5.19 25.99
CA PRO A 139 2.16 4.78 27.35
C PRO A 139 2.41 3.28 27.57
N ASP A 140 2.78 2.89 28.79
CA ASP A 140 3.11 1.51 29.16
C ASP A 140 4.18 0.86 28.28
N ASN A 141 5.15 1.66 27.81
CA ASN A 141 6.19 1.21 26.89
C ASN A 141 5.63 0.67 25.57
N ALA A 142 4.46 1.14 25.14
CA ALA A 142 3.83 0.70 23.90
C ALA A 142 4.72 0.97 22.68
N TRP A 143 4.75 0.01 21.77
CA TRP A 143 5.54 0.06 20.56
C TRP A 143 4.73 -0.44 19.36
N LEU A 144 5.11 0.04 18.17
CA LEU A 144 4.51 -0.35 16.90
C LEU A 144 5.61 -0.38 15.85
N THR A 145 5.70 -1.50 15.14
CA THR A 145 6.67 -1.73 14.06
C THR A 145 5.95 -2.34 12.87
N LEU A 146 6.36 -2.00 11.66
CA LEU A 146 5.84 -2.58 10.44
C LEU A 146 6.94 -3.31 9.66
N GLU A 147 6.57 -4.41 9.01
CA GLU A 147 7.24 -4.88 7.82
C GLU A 147 6.38 -4.52 6.62
N ARG A 148 6.97 -3.80 5.66
CA ARG A 148 6.31 -3.35 4.44
C ARG A 148 6.86 -4.14 3.25
N TYR A 149 5.99 -4.93 2.63
CA TYR A 149 6.30 -5.83 1.52
C TYR A 149 6.05 -5.13 0.18
N GLN A 150 6.80 -4.04 -0.08
CA GLN A 150 6.58 -3.18 -1.24
C GLN A 150 7.03 -3.84 -2.56
N CYS A 151 6.23 -3.67 -3.62
CA CYS A 151 6.57 -4.08 -4.97
C CYS A 151 7.25 -2.92 -5.74
N PRO A 152 8.31 -3.18 -6.56
CA PRO A 152 9.08 -4.41 -6.71
C PRO A 152 10.14 -4.68 -5.64
N ARG A 153 10.43 -3.76 -4.69
CA ARG A 153 11.56 -3.91 -3.75
C ARG A 153 11.65 -5.29 -3.07
N PHE A 154 10.53 -5.80 -2.58
CA PHE A 154 10.42 -7.10 -1.94
C PHE A 154 10.16 -8.24 -2.95
N THR A 155 9.30 -8.01 -3.95
CA THR A 155 8.84 -9.09 -4.84
C THR A 155 9.87 -9.44 -5.91
N GLN A 156 10.77 -8.52 -6.27
CA GLN A 156 11.82 -8.74 -7.23
C GLN A 156 13.10 -9.20 -6.51
N VAL A 157 13.46 -10.46 -6.76
CA VAL A 157 14.72 -11.05 -6.31
C VAL A 157 15.82 -10.67 -7.30
N ASP A 158 16.96 -10.20 -6.80
CA ASP A 158 18.13 -9.87 -7.63
C ASP A 158 18.91 -11.12 -8.06
N GLY A 159 19.96 -10.91 -8.88
CA GLY A 159 20.79 -12.00 -9.42
C GLY A 159 21.52 -12.83 -8.36
N GLU A 160 21.63 -12.35 -7.12
CA GLU A 160 22.25 -13.06 -6.01
C GLU A 160 21.23 -13.78 -5.12
N GLY A 161 19.93 -13.69 -5.43
CA GLY A 161 18.86 -14.24 -4.61
C GLY A 161 18.44 -13.33 -3.46
N GLN A 162 18.81 -12.04 -3.48
CA GLN A 162 18.48 -11.07 -2.44
C GLN A 162 17.26 -10.24 -2.83
N ARG A 163 16.52 -9.77 -1.82
CA ARG A 163 15.42 -8.79 -1.97
C ARG A 163 15.53 -7.72 -0.89
N ILE A 164 14.70 -6.69 -0.97
CA ILE A 164 14.64 -5.61 0.04
C ILE A 164 13.33 -5.71 0.80
N LEU A 165 13.41 -5.77 2.14
CA LEU A 165 12.28 -5.60 3.03
C LEU A 165 12.37 -4.22 3.68
N ASP A 166 11.25 -3.49 3.69
CA ASP A 166 11.14 -2.25 4.43
C ASP A 166 10.76 -2.56 5.87
N ILE A 167 11.62 -2.24 6.84
CA ILE A 167 11.28 -2.27 8.27
C ILE A 167 11.05 -0.85 8.73
N ILE A 168 9.87 -0.63 9.32
CA ILE A 168 9.39 0.70 9.66
C ILE A 168 9.14 0.80 11.16
N LEU A 169 9.82 1.74 11.79
CA LEU A 169 9.64 2.07 13.21
C LEU A 169 8.88 3.39 13.31
N ARG A 170 7.92 3.50 14.23
CA ARG A 170 7.38 4.81 14.58
C ARG A 170 8.49 5.65 15.21
N ILE A 171 8.64 6.88 14.75
CA ILE A 171 9.59 7.85 15.29
C ILE A 171 8.86 9.06 15.88
N GLN A 172 9.53 9.79 16.77
CA GLN A 172 9.07 11.11 17.19
C GLN A 172 9.08 12.06 15.98
N PRO A 173 8.21 13.09 15.97
CA PRO A 173 8.32 14.17 15.00
C PRO A 173 9.75 14.76 15.05
N PRO A 174 10.49 14.79 13.93
CA PRO A 174 11.81 15.42 13.89
C PRO A 174 11.71 16.89 14.31
N GLU A 175 12.73 17.45 14.98
CA GLU A 175 12.75 18.86 15.32
C GLU A 175 12.56 19.74 14.07
N GLY A 176 11.55 20.61 14.09
CA GLY A 176 11.21 21.48 12.94
C GLY A 176 10.39 20.82 11.83
N ALA A 177 9.96 19.56 11.99
CA ALA A 177 9.06 18.90 11.04
C ALA A 177 7.67 19.54 11.09
N GLN A 178 7.43 20.50 10.20
CA GLN A 178 6.07 20.87 9.82
C GLN A 178 5.47 19.72 8.99
N ALA A 179 4.16 19.49 9.13
CA ALA A 179 3.44 18.59 8.25
C ALA A 179 3.75 18.98 6.80
N GLN A 180 4.38 18.08 6.04
CA GLN A 180 4.63 18.34 4.64
C GLN A 180 3.26 18.54 3.98
N PRO A 181 3.01 19.69 3.30
CA PRO A 181 1.82 19.80 2.47
C PRO A 181 1.83 18.67 1.45
N ALA A 182 0.64 18.17 1.07
CA ALA A 182 0.48 17.16 0.03
C ALA A 182 1.35 17.57 -1.17
N VAL A 183 2.44 16.84 -1.39
CA VAL A 183 3.48 17.26 -2.32
C VAL A 183 2.87 17.18 -3.71
N SER A 184 2.83 18.29 -4.44
CA SER A 184 2.47 18.25 -5.86
C SER A 184 3.46 17.33 -6.56
N ALA A 185 2.98 16.31 -7.27
CA ALA A 185 3.88 15.42 -7.99
C ALA A 185 4.73 16.23 -8.98
N GLU A 186 6.04 15.98 -8.97
CA GLU A 186 7.02 16.67 -9.80
C GLU A 186 7.44 15.80 -10.99
N HIS A 187 7.42 14.48 -10.78
CA HIS A 187 7.93 13.51 -11.73
C HIS A 187 6.89 12.42 -12.02
N TYR A 188 7.02 11.81 -13.20
CA TYR A 188 6.21 10.72 -13.71
C TYR A 188 7.09 9.52 -14.03
N CYS A 189 6.64 8.34 -13.63
CA CYS A 189 7.29 7.07 -13.96
C CYS A 189 6.52 6.37 -15.09
N ALA A 190 7.13 6.27 -16.28
CA ALA A 190 6.53 5.59 -17.42
C ALA A 190 6.41 4.06 -17.24
N ASP A 191 7.18 3.46 -16.34
CA ASP A 191 7.09 2.02 -16.04
C ASP A 191 5.95 1.71 -15.05
N CYS A 192 5.74 2.59 -14.06
CA CYS A 192 4.78 2.39 -12.97
C CYS A 192 3.46 3.15 -13.18
N TYR A 193 3.40 4.07 -14.16
CA TYR A 193 2.24 4.92 -14.45
C TYR A 193 1.79 5.72 -13.21
N GLN A 194 2.75 6.26 -12.48
CA GLN A 194 2.55 6.95 -11.20
C GLN A 194 3.26 8.30 -11.24
N ALA A 195 2.58 9.32 -10.71
CA ALA A 195 3.15 10.63 -10.46
C ALA A 195 3.65 10.68 -9.01
N PHE A 196 4.85 11.21 -8.79
CA PHE A 196 5.51 11.19 -7.49
C PHE A 196 6.36 12.44 -7.25
N ALA A 197 6.71 12.68 -6.00
CA ALA A 197 7.63 13.74 -5.60
C ALA A 197 9.04 13.18 -5.34
N GLY A 198 10.07 13.98 -5.62
CA GLY A 198 11.47 13.59 -5.41
C GLY A 198 12.15 12.92 -6.60
N PRO A 199 13.43 12.52 -6.46
CA PRO A 199 14.30 12.20 -7.59
C PRO A 199 14.12 10.79 -8.17
N MET A 200 13.48 9.88 -7.44
CA MET A 200 13.38 8.47 -7.78
C MET A 200 11.95 7.98 -7.53
N CYS A 201 11.42 7.19 -8.47
CA CYS A 201 10.10 6.59 -8.39
C CYS A 201 10.02 5.72 -7.12
N PRO A 202 9.02 5.93 -6.25
CA PRO A 202 8.89 5.19 -5.01
C PRO A 202 8.65 3.70 -5.26
N ASP A 203 7.99 3.34 -6.36
CA ASP A 203 7.74 1.94 -6.68
C ASP A 203 9.02 1.25 -7.18
N CYS A 204 9.47 1.59 -8.39
CA CYS A 204 10.54 0.85 -9.06
C CYS A 204 11.95 1.35 -8.80
N GLY A 205 12.12 2.48 -8.11
CA GLY A 205 13.44 3.07 -7.85
C GLY A 205 14.14 3.58 -9.11
N LYS A 206 13.44 3.84 -10.22
CA LYS A 206 14.01 4.50 -11.41
C LYS A 206 13.75 6.01 -11.37
N SER A 207 14.58 6.79 -12.06
CA SER A 207 14.32 8.22 -12.25
C SER A 207 13.04 8.45 -13.06
N GLY A 208 12.27 9.48 -12.70
CA GLY A 208 11.10 9.92 -13.48
C GLY A 208 11.41 11.07 -14.42
N ALA A 209 10.56 11.26 -15.42
CA ALA A 209 10.53 12.48 -16.22
C ALA A 209 9.68 13.55 -15.51
N PRO A 210 9.82 14.85 -15.79
CA PRO A 210 8.90 15.86 -15.28
C PRO A 210 7.46 15.53 -15.69
N VAL A 211 6.53 15.51 -14.73
CA VAL A 211 5.14 15.16 -15.00
C VAL A 211 4.50 16.14 -16.00
N GLN A 212 3.78 15.60 -16.98
CA GLN A 212 3.02 16.33 -17.98
C GLN A 212 1.51 16.15 -17.75
N PRO A 213 0.67 17.11 -18.19
CA PRO A 213 -0.79 16.99 -18.06
C PRO A 213 -1.36 15.69 -18.63
N ASP A 214 -0.82 15.25 -19.78
CA ASP A 214 -1.30 14.06 -20.50
C ASP A 214 -0.72 12.73 -20.01
N ASP A 215 0.17 12.74 -19.01
CA ASP A 215 0.79 11.52 -18.53
C ASP A 215 -0.28 10.56 -17.97
N PRO A 216 -0.31 9.28 -18.40
CA PRO A 216 -1.30 8.34 -17.93
C PRO A 216 -0.99 7.89 -16.50
N ILE A 217 -1.90 8.20 -15.58
CA ILE A 217 -1.82 7.83 -14.17
C ILE A 217 -2.80 6.70 -13.88
N LEU A 218 -2.33 5.66 -13.18
CA LEU A 218 -3.21 4.60 -12.69
C LEU A 218 -4.23 5.17 -11.71
N ILE A 219 -5.51 5.10 -12.08
CA ILE A 219 -6.63 5.60 -11.28
C ILE A 219 -7.09 4.56 -10.26
N GLY A 220 -7.06 3.29 -10.63
CA GLY A 220 -7.46 2.19 -9.76
C GLY A 220 -7.74 0.90 -10.51
N LEU A 221 -8.21 -0.10 -9.77
CA LEU A 221 -8.66 -1.39 -10.31
C LEU A 221 -10.18 -1.42 -10.41
N LEU A 222 -10.70 -1.68 -11.62
CA LEU A 222 -12.12 -1.80 -11.87
C LEU A 222 -12.50 -3.28 -12.09
N PRO A 223 -13.33 -3.88 -11.23
CA PRO A 223 -13.90 -5.20 -11.50
C PRO A 223 -14.78 -5.19 -12.76
N ALA A 224 -14.73 -6.24 -13.58
CA ALA A 224 -15.43 -6.31 -14.88
C ALA A 224 -16.93 -6.00 -14.81
N LYS A 225 -17.61 -6.38 -13.72
CA LYS A 225 -19.04 -6.10 -13.50
C LYS A 225 -19.39 -4.60 -13.52
N PHE A 226 -18.41 -3.72 -13.28
CA PHE A 226 -18.59 -2.26 -13.30
C PHE A 226 -18.16 -1.61 -14.62
N ARG A 227 -17.69 -2.38 -15.61
CA ARG A 227 -17.16 -1.85 -16.88
C ARG A 227 -18.17 -0.96 -17.62
N ASN A 228 -19.42 -1.42 -17.75
CA ASN A 228 -20.45 -0.67 -18.46
C ASN A 228 -20.85 0.60 -17.69
N ALA A 229 -20.99 0.51 -16.36
CA ALA A 229 -21.31 1.67 -15.52
C ALA A 229 -20.20 2.73 -15.58
N MET A 230 -18.93 2.29 -15.54
CA MET A 230 -17.78 3.19 -15.69
C MET A 230 -17.73 3.81 -17.09
N GLN A 231 -17.97 3.04 -18.16
CA GLN A 231 -18.04 3.59 -19.52
C GLN A 231 -19.10 4.69 -19.64
N ILE A 232 -20.27 4.52 -19.02
CA ILE A 232 -21.33 5.52 -19.01
C ILE A 232 -20.87 6.76 -18.23
N ALA A 233 -20.35 6.60 -17.02
CA ALA A 233 -19.91 7.70 -16.17
C ALA A 233 -18.82 8.54 -16.82
N PHE A 234 -17.80 7.90 -17.41
CA PHE A 234 -16.67 8.60 -18.04
C PHE A 234 -17.06 9.23 -19.38
N SER A 235 -18.02 8.64 -20.11
CA SER A 235 -18.57 9.26 -21.32
C SER A 235 -19.39 10.50 -20.99
N ALA A 236 -20.09 10.52 -19.85
CA ALA A 236 -20.90 11.65 -19.41
C ALA A 236 -20.05 12.86 -18.97
N THR A 237 -18.82 12.63 -18.52
CA THR A 237 -17.88 13.66 -18.03
C THR A 237 -16.79 14.02 -19.04
N GLU A 238 -16.82 13.43 -20.25
CA GLU A 238 -15.80 13.60 -21.29
C GLU A 238 -14.37 13.40 -20.74
N ILE A 239 -14.20 12.44 -19.81
CA ILE A 239 -12.90 12.11 -19.23
C ILE A 239 -12.19 11.11 -20.14
N PRO A 240 -11.03 11.45 -20.74
CA PRO A 240 -10.23 10.47 -21.46
C PRO A 240 -9.66 9.44 -20.48
N PHE A 241 -9.86 8.14 -20.77
CA PHE A 241 -9.28 7.07 -19.97
C PHE A 241 -8.83 5.90 -20.84
N THR A 242 -7.86 5.14 -20.33
CA THR A 242 -7.43 3.85 -20.90
C THR A 242 -7.72 2.75 -19.91
N ALA A 243 -8.36 1.67 -20.35
CA ALA A 243 -8.58 0.47 -19.53
C ALA A 243 -7.73 -0.67 -20.10
N LEU A 244 -6.76 -1.15 -19.32
CA LEU A 244 -5.94 -2.31 -19.68
C LEU A 244 -6.38 -3.53 -18.87
N THR A 245 -6.58 -4.66 -19.55
CA THR A 245 -6.94 -5.92 -18.90
C THR A 245 -5.76 -6.45 -18.09
N THR A 246 -5.98 -6.79 -16.83
CA THR A 246 -5.01 -7.55 -16.04
C THR A 246 -5.25 -9.04 -16.28
N LEU A 247 -4.55 -9.62 -17.26
CA LEU A 247 -4.47 -11.08 -17.38
C LEU A 247 -3.67 -11.61 -16.19
N GLY A 248 -4.36 -12.26 -15.24
CA GLY A 248 -3.70 -12.99 -14.17
C GLY A 248 -2.79 -14.05 -14.78
N SER A 249 -1.48 -13.93 -14.55
CA SER A 249 -0.44 -14.80 -15.09
C SER A 249 -0.44 -16.24 -14.54
N GLY A 250 -1.61 -16.77 -14.15
CA GLY A 250 -1.71 -18.08 -13.49
C GLY A 250 -3.02 -18.86 -13.65
N PHE A 251 -4.01 -18.41 -14.43
CA PHE A 251 -5.24 -19.19 -14.60
C PHE A 251 -5.67 -19.29 -16.06
N THR A 252 -5.46 -20.47 -16.64
CA THR A 252 -6.07 -20.87 -17.91
C THR A 252 -7.47 -21.44 -17.64
N LEU A 253 -8.48 -20.75 -18.17
CA LEU A 253 -9.81 -21.24 -18.61
C LEU A 253 -10.57 -22.19 -17.66
N ALA A 254 -11.36 -21.63 -16.72
CA ALA A 254 -12.55 -22.30 -16.19
C ALA A 254 -13.61 -21.37 -15.56
N ALA A 255 -13.26 -20.12 -15.19
CA ALA A 255 -14.21 -19.17 -14.63
C ALA A 255 -14.21 -17.89 -15.48
N GLY A 256 -15.04 -17.84 -16.53
CA GLY A 256 -15.19 -16.64 -17.36
C GLY A 256 -15.54 -15.41 -16.53
N ASP A 257 -15.25 -14.21 -17.06
CA ASP A 257 -15.56 -12.80 -16.70
C ASP A 257 -15.67 -12.35 -15.21
N ILE A 258 -15.71 -13.24 -14.23
CA ILE A 258 -15.99 -12.97 -12.82
C ILE A 258 -14.73 -12.46 -12.09
N PHE A 259 -13.54 -12.80 -12.58
CA PHE A 259 -12.25 -12.41 -12.02
C PHE A 259 -11.47 -11.42 -12.88
N GLU A 260 -12.06 -10.94 -13.97
CA GLU A 260 -11.40 -9.93 -14.80
C GLU A 260 -11.46 -8.58 -14.09
N THR A 261 -10.29 -8.00 -13.83
CA THR A 261 -10.12 -6.63 -13.35
C THR A 261 -9.40 -5.83 -14.42
N TYR A 262 -9.73 -4.55 -14.50
CA TYR A 262 -9.13 -3.59 -15.43
C TYR A 262 -8.31 -2.59 -14.63
N LYS A 263 -7.08 -2.32 -15.07
CA LYS A 263 -6.34 -1.15 -14.63
C LYS A 263 -6.85 0.05 -15.43
N ILE A 264 -7.39 1.03 -14.72
CA ILE A 264 -7.92 2.26 -15.33
C ILE A 264 -6.88 3.35 -15.22
N TYR A 265 -6.58 4.01 -16.33
CA TYR A 265 -5.64 5.12 -16.40
C TYR A 265 -6.33 6.37 -16.92
N ALA A 266 -5.99 7.55 -16.41
CA ALA A 266 -6.42 8.83 -16.97
C ALA A 266 -5.25 9.83 -17.00
N PRO A 267 -5.29 10.85 -17.87
CA PRO A 267 -4.31 11.93 -17.89
C PRO A 267 -4.18 12.59 -16.53
N TYR A 268 -2.96 12.87 -16.09
CA TYR A 268 -2.64 13.49 -14.80
C TYR A 268 -3.53 14.70 -14.48
N GLU A 269 -3.79 15.59 -15.44
CA GLU A 269 -4.64 16.77 -15.23
C GLU A 269 -6.12 16.45 -14.92
N ARG A 270 -6.63 15.34 -15.44
CA ARG A 270 -8.02 14.86 -15.24
C ARG A 270 -8.10 13.74 -14.22
N ALA A 271 -6.97 13.29 -13.69
CA ALA A 271 -6.91 12.05 -12.95
C ALA A 271 -7.67 12.13 -11.62
N ALA A 272 -7.66 13.30 -10.94
CA ALA A 272 -8.48 13.57 -9.76
C ALA A 272 -9.99 13.71 -10.03
N GLU A 273 -10.40 13.93 -11.27
CA GLU A 273 -11.82 13.90 -11.66
C GLU A 273 -12.24 12.46 -12.02
N ALA A 274 -11.39 11.75 -12.77
CA ALA A 274 -11.57 10.35 -13.15
C ALA A 274 -11.76 9.44 -11.93
N ALA A 275 -10.96 9.69 -10.92
CA ALA A 275 -11.06 9.26 -9.53
C ALA A 275 -12.47 9.23 -8.94
N ALA A 276 -13.06 10.42 -8.82
CA ALA A 276 -14.29 10.67 -8.12
C ALA A 276 -15.44 10.03 -8.90
N ALA A 277 -15.36 10.08 -10.24
CA ALA A 277 -16.28 9.35 -11.11
C ALA A 277 -16.18 7.83 -10.91
N MET A 278 -14.98 7.28 -10.75
CA MET A 278 -14.77 5.85 -10.50
C MET A 278 -15.28 5.44 -9.11
N GLU A 279 -15.04 6.26 -8.08
CA GLU A 279 -15.56 6.03 -6.73
C GLU A 279 -17.09 6.05 -6.69
N ASP A 280 -17.73 6.99 -7.40
CA ASP A 280 -19.19 7.06 -7.50
C ASP A 280 -19.78 5.77 -8.12
N VAL A 281 -19.15 5.27 -9.19
CA VAL A 281 -19.55 4.02 -9.85
C VAL A 281 -19.38 2.81 -8.93
N LEU A 282 -18.31 2.77 -8.13
CA LEU A 282 -18.06 1.67 -7.19
C LEU A 282 -18.98 1.75 -5.96
N GLY A 283 -19.38 2.96 -5.55
CA GLY A 283 -20.30 3.23 -4.44
C GLY A 283 -21.78 2.96 -4.77
N HIS A 284 -22.17 3.10 -6.04
CA HIS A 284 -23.53 2.88 -6.53
C HIS A 284 -23.57 1.69 -7.50
N PRO A 285 -23.52 0.43 -7.00
CA PRO A 285 -23.57 -0.73 -7.87
C PRO A 285 -24.86 -0.76 -8.69
N PRO A 286 -24.80 -1.15 -9.98
CA PRO A 286 -25.99 -1.24 -10.82
C PRO A 286 -27.00 -2.19 -10.16
N GLU A 287 -28.26 -1.76 -10.06
CA GLU A 287 -29.35 -2.61 -9.57
C GLU A 287 -29.31 -3.94 -10.33
N LYS A 288 -29.46 -5.05 -9.60
CA LYS A 288 -29.59 -6.37 -10.24
C LYS A 288 -30.73 -6.26 -11.26
N PRO A 289 -30.53 -6.68 -12.52
CA PRO A 289 -31.67 -6.86 -13.40
C PRO A 289 -32.65 -7.81 -12.71
N GLU A 290 -33.90 -7.37 -12.55
CA GLU A 290 -34.98 -8.22 -12.04
C GLU A 290 -35.10 -9.47 -12.94
N PRO A 291 -35.36 -10.65 -12.36
CA PRO A 291 -35.44 -11.91 -13.09
C PRO A 291 -36.57 -11.94 -14.13
#